data_AF-A0A447PQM4-F1
#
_entry.id   AF-A0A447PQM4-F1
#
_cell.length_a   1.000
_cell.length_b   1.000
_cell.length_c   1.000
_cell.angle_alpha   90.00
_cell.angle_beta   90.00
_cell.angle_gamma   90.00
#
_symmetry.space_group_name_H-M   'P 1'
#
loop_
_entity.id
_entity.type
_entity.pdbx_description
1 polymer ?
#
loop_
_entity_poly.entity_id
_entity_poly.type
_entity_poly.pdbx_seq_one_letter_code
_entity_poly.pdbx_strand_id
1 'polypeptide(L)' 'MPEGQHTLIVEVTDGAGNKMTGTLDFTIDITLLTPTIELAPDQDTGQNKNDNLTSVTQPIFVLGVSIKMFDTWN' A
#
# COMPACT_ATOMS: atom_id res chain seq x y z
N MET A 1 15.71 -7.05 -3.07
CA MET A 1 15.73 -5.79 -3.83
C MET A 1 14.89 -4.77 -3.08
N PRO A 2 15.29 -3.50 -3.05
CA PRO A 2 14.55 -2.45 -2.37
C PRO A 2 13.27 -2.07 -3.14
N GLU A 3 12.38 -1.34 -2.48
CA GLU A 3 11.25 -0.60 -3.09
C GLU A 3 11.70 0.20 -4.33
N GLY A 4 10.79 0.36 -5.29
CA GLY A 4 10.96 1.26 -6.43
C GLY A 4 11.22 0.58 -7.76
N GLN A 5 11.61 1.36 -8.76
CA GLN A 5 11.80 0.91 -10.13
C GLN A 5 13.11 0.14 -10.31
N HIS A 6 13.03 -0.94 -11.08
CA HIS A 6 14.13 -1.83 -11.44
C HIS A 6 14.05 -2.18 -12.92
N THR A 7 15.21 -2.51 -13.50
CA THR A 7 15.31 -2.99 -14.88
C THR A 7 15.91 -4.39 -14.88
N LEU A 8 15.18 -5.36 -15.41
CA LEU A 8 15.70 -6.68 -15.74
C LEU A 8 16.44 -6.59 -17.08
N ILE A 9 17.70 -7.02 -17.10
CA ILE A 9 18.53 -7.10 -18.31
C ILE A 9 18.76 -8.57 -18.63
N VAL A 10 18.43 -8.96 -19.86
CA VAL A 10 18.66 -10.31 -20.39
C VAL A 10 19.65 -10.20 -21.54
N GLU A 11 20.80 -10.86 -21.42
CA GLU A 11 21.78 -11.01 -22.51
C GLU A 11 21.71 -12.44 -23.04
N VAL A 12 21.56 -12.60 -24.36
CA VAL A 12 21.70 -13.88 -25.05
C VAL A 12 22.92 -13.84 -25.94
N THR A 13 23.72 -14.91 -25.91
CA THR A 13 24.87 -15.11 -26.81
C THR A 13 24.63 -16.38 -27.62
N ASP A 14 24.76 -16.31 -28.95
CA ASP A 14 24.65 -17.49 -29.81
C ASP A 14 25.96 -18.28 -29.89
N GLY A 15 25.94 -19.44 -30.55
CA GLY A 15 27.11 -20.30 -30.70
C GLY A 15 28.26 -19.70 -31.54
N ALA A 16 28.00 -18.64 -32.31
CA ALA A 16 28.99 -17.89 -33.06
C ALA A 16 29.56 -16.68 -32.29
N GLY A 17 29.02 -16.39 -31.09
CA GLY A 17 29.44 -15.28 -30.24
C GLY A 17 28.67 -13.98 -30.46
N ASN A 18 27.59 -13.98 -31.26
CA ASN A 18 26.74 -12.79 -31.39
C ASN A 18 25.93 -12.59 -30.11
N LYS A 19 25.87 -11.34 -29.64
CA LYS A 19 25.13 -10.95 -28.44
C LYS A 19 23.89 -10.14 -28.78
N MET A 20 22.82 -10.37 -28.04
CA MET A 20 21.63 -9.52 -28.04
C MET A 20 21.16 -9.28 -26.61
N THR A 21 20.68 -8.07 -26.36
CA THR A 21 20.19 -7.66 -25.04
C THR A 21 18.71 -7.28 -25.13
N GLY A 22 17.92 -7.76 -24.17
CA GLY A 22 16.54 -7.32 -23.93
C GLY A 22 16.40 -6.74 -22.53
N THR A 23 15.48 -5.77 -22.37
CA THR A 23 15.21 -5.12 -21.09
C THR A 23 13.72 -5.16 -20.75
N LEU A 24 13.41 -5.29 -19.46
CA LEU A 24 12.06 -5.17 -18.92
C LEU A 24 12.10 -4.31 -17.66
N ASP A 25 11.35 -3.21 -17.67
CA ASP A 25 11.17 -2.37 -16.50
C ASP A 25 10.02 -2.90 -15.64
N PHE A 26 10.24 -2.91 -14.33
CA PHE A 26 9.24 -3.29 -13.33
C PHE A 26 9.47 -2.49 -12.06
N THR A 27 8.51 -2.50 -11.16
CA THR A 27 8.65 -1.88 -9.85
C THR A 27 8.29 -2.89 -8.79
N ILE A 28 9.04 -2.83 -7.70
CA ILE A 28 8.74 -3.56 -6.49
C ILE A 28 8.02 -2.58 -5.57
N ASP A 29 6.76 -2.87 -5.28
CA ASP A 29 6.01 -2.20 -4.21
C ASP A 29 5.90 -3.14 -3.00
N ILE A 30 6.55 -2.75 -1.91
CA ILE A 30 6.55 -3.38 -0.58
C ILE A 30 5.95 -2.43 0.46
N THR A 31 5.24 -1.39 0.03
CA THR A 31 4.60 -0.41 0.92
C THR A 31 3.46 -1.07 1.69
N LEU A 32 3.68 -1.29 2.98
CA LEU A 32 2.64 -1.74 3.90
C LEU A 32 1.86 -0.53 4.43
N LEU A 33 0.56 -0.50 4.16
CA LEU A 33 -0.34 0.48 4.77
C LEU A 33 -0.90 -0.06 6.08
N THR A 34 -0.76 0.72 7.15
CA THR A 34 -1.42 0.44 8.42
C THR A 34 -2.85 0.98 8.35
N PRO A 35 -3.90 0.14 8.40
CA PRO A 35 -5.25 0.64 8.50
C PRO A 35 -5.45 1.29 9.87
N THR A 36 -6.27 2.35 9.92
CA THR A 36 -6.78 2.89 11.18
C THR A 36 -8.20 2.38 11.40
N ILE A 37 -8.55 2.18 12.66
CA ILE A 37 -9.91 1.85 13.08
C ILE A 37 -10.32 2.87 14.12
N GLU A 38 -11.47 3.50 13.90
CA GLU A 38 -12.02 4.52 14.79
C GLU A 38 -13.52 4.29 14.98
N LEU A 39 -14.03 4.72 16.12
CA LEU A 39 -15.46 4.72 16.39
C LEU A 39 -16.13 5.76 15.48
N ALA A 40 -17.27 5.43 14.87
CA ALA A 40 -17.97 6.42 14.04
C ALA A 40 -18.38 7.64 14.89
N PRO A 41 -18.43 8.86 14.32
CA PRO A 41 -18.59 10.10 15.11
C PRO A 41 -19.84 10.16 15.99
N ASP A 42 -20.92 9.48 15.59
CA ASP A 42 -22.19 9.40 16.31
C ASP A 42 -22.24 8.24 17.32
N GLN A 43 -21.20 7.40 17.36
CA GLN A 43 -21.14 6.20 18.19
C GLN A 43 -20.34 6.43 19.48
N ASP A 44 -19.62 7.54 19.63
CA ASP A 44 -18.95 7.95 20.87
C ASP A 44 -19.98 8.51 21.87
N THR A 45 -20.68 7.59 22.54
CA THR A 45 -21.76 7.90 23.50
C THR A 45 -21.31 7.81 24.96
N GLY A 46 -19.99 7.80 25.20
CA GLY A 46 -19.39 7.83 26.54
C GLY A 46 -19.69 9.14 27.26
N GLN A 47 -19.19 9.27 28.49
CA GLN A 47 -19.40 10.48 29.28
C GLN A 47 -18.72 11.70 28.63
N ASN A 48 -17.56 11.51 28.00
CA ASN A 48 -16.87 12.56 27.26
C ASN A 48 -16.99 12.27 25.77
N LYS A 49 -17.15 13.33 24.97
CA LYS A 49 -17.07 13.21 23.52
C LYS A 49 -15.61 13.21 23.09
N ASN A 50 -15.27 12.34 22.13
CA ASN A 50 -13.94 12.15 21.53
C ASN A 50 -12.92 11.44 22.44
N ASP A 51 -13.38 10.56 23.33
CA ASP A 51 -12.50 9.63 24.06
C ASP A 51 -12.63 8.17 23.58
N ASN A 52 -13.44 7.94 22.53
CA ASN A 52 -13.69 6.64 21.91
C ASN A 52 -14.35 5.62 22.87
N LEU A 53 -15.08 6.08 23.88
CA LEU A 53 -15.87 5.21 24.76
C LEU A 53 -17.33 5.19 24.32
N THR A 54 -17.93 3.99 24.23
CA THR A 54 -19.34 3.85 23.83
C THR A 54 -20.12 2.95 24.78
N SER A 55 -21.40 3.28 24.96
CA SER A 55 -22.37 2.39 25.62
C SER A 55 -23.29 1.70 24.60
N VAL A 56 -23.10 1.96 23.30
CA VAL A 56 -23.81 1.28 22.22
C VAL A 56 -23.33 -0.17 22.15
N THR A 57 -24.24 -1.13 22.29
CA THR A 57 -23.90 -2.56 22.33
C THR A 57 -23.55 -3.15 20.96
N GLN A 58 -23.81 -2.41 19.89
CA GLN A 58 -23.43 -2.72 18.50
C GLN A 58 -22.91 -1.45 17.82
N PRO A 59 -21.68 -1.01 18.16
CA PRO A 59 -21.12 0.22 17.62
C PRO A 59 -20.72 0.05 16.14
N ILE A 60 -20.76 1.15 15.41
CA ILE A 60 -20.23 1.24 14.04
C ILE A 60 -18.80 1.77 14.10
N PHE A 61 -17.90 1.12 13.38
CA PHE A 61 -16.53 1.56 13.20
C PHE A 61 -16.30 2.06 11.78
N VAL A 62 -15.47 3.09 11.66
CA VAL A 62 -14.94 3.55 10.38
C VAL A 62 -13.55 2.98 10.21
N LEU A 63 -13.29 2.39 9.05
CA LEU A 63 -11.97 1.93 8.64
C LEU A 63 -11.33 3.04 7.81
N GLY A 64 -10.21 3.56 8.30
CA GLY A 64 -9.35 4.46 7.54
C GLY A 64 -8.27 3.68 6.81
N VAL A 65 -8.11 3.94 5.52
CA VAL A 65 -6.86 3.61 4.82
C VAL A 65 -6.10 4.91 4.68
N SER A 66 -4.88 4.98 5.22
CA SER A 66 -3.98 6.09 4.94
C SER A 66 -3.48 5.93 3.51
N ILE A 67 -4.29 6.36 2.54
CA ILE A 67 -3.89 6.40 1.13
C ILE A 67 -2.87 7.52 1.03
N LYS A 68 -1.58 7.17 0.94
CA LYS A 68 -0.60 8.12 0.42
C LYS A 68 -1.00 8.37 -1.03
N MET A 69 -1.58 9.52 -1.30
CA MET A 69 -2.21 9.91 -2.58
C MET A 69 -1.26 9.96 -3.80
N PHE A 70 -0.14 9.23 -3.78
CA PHE A 70 0.83 9.14 -4.86
C PHE A 70 1.23 7.68 -5.07
N ASP A 71 0.29 6.87 -5.53
CA ASP A 71 0.65 5.71 -6.35
C ASP A 71 0.05 5.93 -7.74
N THR A 72 0.45 7.05 -8.35
CA THR A 72 0.17 7.36 -9.75
C THR A 72 1.22 6.67 -10.59
N TRP A 73 0.89 5.47 -11.02
CA TRP A 73 1.52 4.89 -12.19
C TRP A 73 0.97 5.55 -13.45
N ASN A 74 1.89 5.95 -14.31
CA ASN A 74 1.63 6.26 -15.72
C ASN A 74 1.48 4.97 -16.51
#